data_AF-A0AA43HWK2-F1
#
_entry.id   AF-A0AA43HWK2-F1
#
_cell.length_a   1.000
_cell.length_b   1.000
_cell.length_c   1.000
_cell.angle_alpha   90.00
_cell.angle_beta   90.00
_cell.angle_gamma   90.00
#
_symmetry.space_group_name_H-M   'P 1'
#
loop_
_entity.id
_entity.type
_entity.pdbx_description
1 polymer ?
#
loop_
_entity_poly.entity_id
_entity_poly.type
_entity_poly.pdbx_seq_one_letter_code
_entity_poly.pdbx_strand_id
1 'polypeptide(L)'
;MNDYNGLKVGSIFTIVSMLLTITIIVPAFSLIPGAIVEGIVSAFVDNEPYSNVGRVTIIVMSVIFAIMLIATIYYVRKQVINDREVTKIKIALIMAMSYLIVHPLVFYIYWAIKLDYRSDGQLIMGSFYTFPISSLWFFILGLIIDLVISLTENRKSY
;
A
#
# COMPACT_ATOMS: atom_id res chain seq x y z
N MET A 1 -27.67 2.89 -12.23
CA MET A 1 -26.76 1.94 -11.55
C MET A 1 -25.35 2.49 -11.71
N ASN A 2 -24.70 2.87 -10.61
CA ASN A 2 -23.44 3.58 -10.69
C ASN A 2 -22.33 2.71 -11.24
N ASP A 3 -21.57 3.29 -12.17
CA ASP A 3 -20.42 2.71 -12.86
C ASP A 3 -19.21 2.69 -11.90
N TYR A 4 -19.34 2.06 -10.72
CA TYR A 4 -18.21 1.83 -9.81
C TYR A 4 -17.57 0.49 -10.17
N ASN A 5 -16.24 0.49 -10.29
CA ASN A 5 -15.49 -0.72 -10.58
C ASN A 5 -14.10 -0.56 -9.94
N GLY A 6 -14.02 -0.96 -8.67
CA GLY A 6 -12.81 -0.94 -7.87
C GLY A 6 -11.70 -1.74 -8.54
N LEU A 7 -12.04 -2.90 -9.11
CA LEU A 7 -11.12 -3.72 -9.89
C LEU A 7 -10.55 -2.98 -11.10
N LYS A 8 -11.36 -2.23 -11.84
CA LYS A 8 -10.90 -1.46 -13.01
C LYS A 8 -9.95 -0.34 -12.59
N VAL A 9 -10.30 0.41 -11.54
CA VAL A 9 -9.41 1.47 -11.01
C VAL A 9 -8.12 0.86 -10.48
N GLY A 10 -8.21 -0.21 -9.69
CA GLY A 10 -7.06 -0.95 -9.17
C GLY A 10 -6.15 -1.49 -10.27
N SER A 11 -6.73 -2.06 -11.33
CA SER A 11 -5.99 -2.55 -12.51
C SER A 11 -5.25 -1.42 -13.22
N ILE A 12 -5.87 -0.25 -13.38
CA ILE A 12 -5.22 0.93 -13.96
C ILE A 12 -4.03 1.35 -13.10
N PHE A 13 -4.20 1.44 -11.78
CA PHE A 13 -3.10 1.76 -10.85
C PHE A 13 -1.98 0.73 -10.93
N THR A 14 -2.29 -0.57 -10.93
CA THR A 14 -1.29 -1.64 -11.08
C THR A 14 -0.50 -1.50 -12.39
N ILE A 15 -1.18 -1.32 -13.53
CA ILE A 15 -0.52 -1.20 -14.83
C ILE A 15 0.34 0.06 -14.89
N VAL A 16 -0.19 1.20 -14.45
CA VAL A 16 0.55 2.47 -14.44
C VAL A 16 1.79 2.34 -13.54
N SER A 17 1.66 1.81 -12.33
CA SER A 17 2.82 1.62 -11.44
C SER A 17 3.83 0.64 -12.05
N MET A 18 3.38 -0.46 -12.67
CA MET A 18 4.30 -1.37 -13.37
C MET A 18 5.08 -0.66 -14.48
N LEU A 19 4.43 0.17 -15.30
CA LEU A 19 5.09 0.96 -16.34
C LEU A 19 6.08 1.98 -15.75
N LEU A 20 5.73 2.61 -14.62
CA LEU A 20 6.60 3.56 -13.93
C LEU A 20 7.88 2.93 -13.36
N THR A 21 7.93 1.61 -13.18
CA THR A 21 9.16 0.87 -12.82
C THR A 21 10.33 1.21 -13.76
N ILE A 22 10.04 1.45 -15.05
CA ILE A 22 11.06 1.74 -16.08
C ILE A 22 11.78 3.09 -15.83
N THR A 23 11.13 4.02 -15.13
CA THR A 23 11.64 5.40 -14.98
C THR A 23 12.78 5.55 -13.98
N ILE A 24 13.09 4.50 -13.21
CA ILE A 24 14.10 4.47 -12.13
C ILE A 24 13.83 5.38 -10.93
N ILE A 25 13.47 6.62 -11.19
CA ILE A 25 13.20 7.64 -10.21
C ILE A 25 11.95 7.30 -9.41
N VAL A 26 10.87 6.84 -10.06
CA VAL A 26 9.60 6.60 -9.36
C VAL A 26 9.70 5.51 -8.27
N PRO A 27 10.29 4.32 -8.53
CA PRO A 27 10.52 3.32 -7.49
C PRO A 27 11.30 3.87 -6.29
N ALA A 28 12.38 4.62 -6.52
CA ALA A 28 13.17 5.19 -5.44
C ALA A 28 12.38 6.22 -4.61
N PHE A 29 11.66 7.13 -5.27
CA PHE A 29 10.86 8.15 -4.59
C PHE A 29 9.68 7.55 -3.80
N SER A 30 9.16 6.40 -4.23
CA SER A 30 8.10 5.70 -3.48
C SER A 30 8.53 5.23 -2.09
N LEU A 31 9.84 5.16 -1.82
CA LEU A 31 10.38 4.75 -0.53
C LEU A 31 10.47 5.89 0.49
N ILE A 32 10.35 7.16 0.06
CA ILE A 32 10.48 8.34 0.93
C ILE A 32 9.58 8.24 2.17
N PRO A 33 8.28 7.88 2.09
CA PRO A 33 7.45 7.74 3.27
C PRO A 33 7.99 6.71 4.27
N GLY A 34 8.52 5.59 3.79
CA GLY A 34 9.14 4.58 4.64
C GLY A 34 10.42 5.08 5.31
N ALA A 35 11.27 5.81 4.58
CA ALA A 35 12.47 6.43 5.14
C ALA A 35 12.16 7.48 6.23
N ILE A 36 11.05 8.22 6.10
CA ILE A 36 10.58 9.13 7.16
C ILE A 36 10.21 8.33 8.41
N VAL A 37 9.46 7.23 8.26
CA VAL A 37 9.08 6.36 9.39
C VAL A 37 10.32 5.76 10.05
N GLU A 38 11.27 5.26 9.27
CA GLU A 38 12.55 4.76 9.77
C GLU A 38 13.32 5.82 10.55
N GLY A 39 13.41 7.04 10.01
CA GLY A 39 14.04 8.17 10.69
C GLY A 39 13.42 8.45 12.06
N ILE A 40 12.08 8.44 12.15
CA ILE A 40 11.36 8.57 13.42
C ILE A 40 11.69 7.40 14.35
N VAL A 41 11.61 6.16 13.87
CA VAL A 41 11.88 4.94 14.66
C VAL A 41 13.30 4.93 15.22
N SER A 42 14.29 5.35 14.44
CA SER A 42 15.70 5.40 14.84
C SER A 42 15.99 6.35 16.00
N ALA A 43 15.07 7.27 16.30
CA ALA A 43 15.15 8.16 17.45
C ALA A 43 14.65 7.51 18.76
N PHE A 44 13.91 6.39 18.67
CA PHE A 44 13.28 5.72 19.82
C PHE A 44 13.79 4.30 20.08
N VAL A 45 14.58 3.74 19.16
CA VAL A 45 15.08 2.36 19.22
C VAL A 45 16.60 2.36 19.30
N ASP A 46 17.16 1.39 20.01
CA ASP A 46 18.60 1.17 20.01
C ASP A 46 19.08 0.71 18.62
N ASN A 47 19.96 1.51 18.03
CA ASN A 47 20.46 1.34 16.67
C ASN A 47 21.58 0.30 16.58
N GLU A 48 21.97 -0.35 17.68
CA GLU A 48 22.98 -1.41 17.70
C GLU A 48 22.36 -2.80 18.00
N PRO A 49 22.23 -3.70 17.00
CA PRO A 49 22.49 -3.54 15.57
C PRO A 49 21.38 -2.79 14.82
N TYR A 50 21.73 -2.16 13.68
CA TYR A 50 20.80 -1.33 12.88
C TYR A 50 19.55 -2.08 12.39
N SER A 51 19.64 -3.42 12.30
CA SER A 51 18.49 -4.28 12.03
C SER A 51 17.32 -4.09 13.00
N ASN A 52 17.56 -3.61 14.23
CA ASN A 52 16.51 -3.29 15.19
C ASN A 52 15.59 -2.19 14.65
N VAL A 53 16.17 -1.12 14.08
CA VAL A 53 15.43 -0.03 13.44
C VAL A 53 14.60 -0.57 12.30
N GLY A 54 15.21 -1.30 11.37
CA GLY A 54 14.52 -1.87 10.22
C GLY A 54 13.35 -2.79 10.62
N ARG A 55 13.52 -3.62 11.65
CA ARG A 55 12.46 -4.49 12.20
C ARG A 55 11.29 -3.67 12.75
N VAL A 56 11.57 -2.66 13.57
CA VAL A 56 10.52 -1.82 14.16
C VAL A 56 9.84 -0.98 13.09
N THR A 57 10.56 -0.48 12.09
CA THR A 57 10.00 0.20 10.91
C THR A 57 8.99 -0.68 10.18
N ILE A 58 9.31 -1.95 9.93
CA ILE A 58 8.37 -2.92 9.32
C ILE A 58 7.12 -3.07 10.17
N ILE A 59 7.27 -3.20 11.49
CA ILE A 59 6.13 -3.34 12.42
C ILE A 59 5.23 -2.11 12.35
N VAL A 60 5.81 -0.91 12.46
CA VAL A 60 5.06 0.36 12.41
C VAL A 60 4.35 0.53 11.07
N MET A 61 5.05 0.29 9.95
CA MET A 61 4.47 0.35 8.61
C MET A 61 3.34 -0.68 8.42
N SER A 62 3.48 -1.88 8.98
CA SER A 62 2.44 -2.92 8.94
C SER A 62 1.20 -2.52 9.72
N VAL A 63 1.37 -1.87 10.89
CA VAL A 63 0.26 -1.32 11.68
C VAL A 63 -0.45 -0.20 10.91
N ILE A 64 0.30 0.75 10.34
CA ILE A 64 -0.26 1.83 9.51
C ILE A 64 -1.06 1.26 8.33
N PHE A 65 -0.50 0.26 7.65
CA PHE A 65 -1.17 -0.44 6.56
C PHE A 65 -2.47 -1.13 7.00
N ALA A 66 -2.44 -1.86 8.11
CA ALA A 66 -3.62 -2.53 8.66
C ALA A 66 -4.72 -1.52 9.02
N ILE A 67 -4.37 -0.40 9.66
CA ILE A 67 -5.29 0.70 9.98
C ILE A 67 -5.91 1.25 8.70
N MET A 68 -5.11 1.52 7.67
CA MET A 68 -5.59 2.02 6.37
C MET A 68 -6.56 1.04 5.71
N LEU A 69 -6.25 -0.26 5.72
CA LEU A 69 -7.11 -1.29 5.14
C LEU A 69 -8.45 -1.39 5.88
N ILE A 70 -8.42 -1.43 7.22
CA ILE A 70 -9.63 -1.46 8.06
C ILE A 70 -10.46 -0.20 7.83
N ALA A 71 -9.83 0.99 7.81
CA ALA A 71 -10.50 2.25 7.56
C ALA A 71 -11.15 2.29 6.17
N THR A 72 -10.48 1.75 5.15
CA THR A 72 -11.02 1.62 3.78
C THR A 72 -12.26 0.74 3.76
N ILE A 73 -12.19 -0.47 4.34
CA ILE A 73 -13.33 -1.40 4.40
C ILE A 73 -14.50 -0.75 5.15
N TYR A 74 -14.23 -0.14 6.31
CA TYR A 74 -15.25 0.55 7.10
C TYR A 74 -15.88 1.71 6.33
N TYR A 75 -15.07 2.54 5.67
CA TYR A 75 -15.54 3.68 4.88
C TYR A 75 -16.45 3.22 3.75
N VAL A 76 -15.99 2.27 2.91
CA VAL A 76 -16.76 1.76 1.77
C VAL A 76 -18.08 1.17 2.25
N ARG A 77 -18.03 0.29 3.26
CA ARG A 77 -19.24 -0.29 3.85
C ARG A 77 -20.20 0.77 4.37
N LYS A 78 -19.69 1.80 5.06
CA LYS A 78 -20.51 2.90 5.58
C LYS A 78 -21.17 3.73 4.47
N GLN A 79 -20.49 3.96 3.34
CA GLN A 79 -21.11 4.64 2.20
C GLN A 79 -22.27 3.80 1.63
N VAL A 80 -22.03 2.51 1.40
CA VAL A 80 -23.07 1.58 0.88
C VAL A 80 -24.25 1.50 1.84
N ILE A 81 -24.01 1.36 3.16
CA ILE A 81 -25.08 1.32 4.18
C ILE A 81 -25.97 2.57 4.14
N ASN A 82 -25.37 3.75 3.92
CA ASN A 82 -26.10 5.01 3.90
C ASN A 82 -26.61 5.39 2.49
N ASP A 83 -26.63 4.45 1.55
CA ASP A 83 -27.06 4.66 0.15
C ASP A 83 -26.32 5.81 -0.54
N ARG A 84 -25.06 6.02 -0.13
CA ARG A 84 -24.16 7.00 -0.72
C ARG A 84 -23.26 6.35 -1.75
N GLU A 85 -23.00 7.08 -2.82
CA GLU A 85 -22.18 6.59 -3.92
C GLU A 85 -20.69 6.53 -3.55
N VAL A 86 -20.09 5.37 -3.82
CA VAL A 86 -18.63 5.18 -3.84
C VAL A 86 -18.12 5.52 -5.24
N THR A 87 -17.72 6.77 -5.42
CA THR A 87 -17.28 7.28 -6.73
C THR A 87 -15.87 6.80 -7.10
N LYS A 88 -15.57 6.75 -8.41
CA LYS A 88 -14.23 6.39 -8.93
C LYS A 88 -13.12 7.28 -8.33
N ILE A 89 -13.40 8.56 -8.11
CA ILE A 89 -12.45 9.51 -7.51
C ILE A 89 -12.11 9.11 -6.07
N LYS A 90 -13.10 8.71 -5.26
CA LYS A 90 -12.87 8.24 -3.89
C LYS A 90 -12.01 6.97 -3.89
N ILE A 91 -12.26 6.03 -4.80
CA ILE A 91 -11.45 4.82 -4.96
C ILE A 91 -10.02 5.19 -5.38
N ALA A 92 -9.85 6.09 -6.35
CA ALA A 92 -8.53 6.55 -6.80
C ALA A 92 -7.73 7.21 -5.66
N LEU A 93 -8.39 7.99 -4.79
CA LEU A 93 -7.76 8.57 -3.60
C LEU A 93 -7.31 7.49 -2.61
N ILE A 94 -8.13 6.46 -2.37
CA ILE A 94 -7.75 5.30 -1.55
C ILE A 94 -6.52 4.60 -2.15
N MET A 95 -6.49 4.38 -3.46
CA MET A 95 -5.33 3.78 -4.15
C MET A 95 -4.08 4.65 -4.01
N ALA A 96 -4.19 5.97 -4.21
CA ALA A 96 -3.08 6.91 -4.07
C ALA A 96 -2.53 6.97 -2.63
N MET A 97 -3.40 6.89 -1.61
CA MET A 97 -2.96 6.77 -0.23
C MET A 97 -2.27 5.43 0.03
N SER A 98 -2.82 4.33 -0.48
CA SER A 98 -2.23 3.00 -0.35
C SER A 98 -0.86 2.92 -1.03
N TYR A 99 -0.64 3.68 -2.10
CA TYR A 99 0.64 3.76 -2.80
C TYR A 99 1.79 4.20 -1.89
N LEU A 100 1.54 5.20 -1.04
CA LEU A 100 2.55 5.75 -0.12
C LEU A 100 2.95 4.78 0.99
N ILE A 101 2.17 3.71 1.21
CA ILE A 101 2.38 2.75 2.31
C ILE A 101 2.92 1.43 1.77
N VAL A 102 2.33 0.93 0.69
CA VAL A 102 2.54 -0.44 0.24
C VAL A 102 3.91 -0.63 -0.42
N HIS A 103 4.32 0.29 -1.29
CA HIS A 103 5.64 0.24 -1.91
C HIS A 103 6.78 0.23 -0.87
N PRO A 104 6.83 1.18 0.09
CA PRO A 104 7.85 1.13 1.13
C PRO A 104 7.71 -0.12 2.00
N LEU A 105 6.50 -0.50 2.45
CA LEU A 105 6.35 -1.69 3.30
C LEU A 105 6.91 -2.96 2.65
N VAL A 106 6.55 -3.23 1.39
CA VAL A 106 7.05 -4.40 0.65
C VAL A 106 8.56 -4.31 0.45
N PHE A 107 9.10 -3.13 0.17
CA PHE A 107 10.53 -2.91 0.10
C PHE A 107 11.25 -3.26 1.42
N TYR A 108 10.79 -2.76 2.56
CA TYR A 108 11.41 -3.06 3.86
C TYR A 108 11.33 -4.55 4.20
N ILE A 109 10.22 -5.23 3.87
CA ILE A 109 10.10 -6.68 4.01
C ILE A 109 11.12 -7.40 3.14
N TYR A 110 11.28 -6.97 1.88
CA TYR A 110 12.30 -7.53 0.99
C TYR A 110 13.72 -7.29 1.52
N TRP A 111 14.00 -6.08 1.99
CA TRP A 111 15.29 -5.70 2.56
C TRP A 111 15.66 -6.57 3.76
N ALA A 112 14.70 -6.86 4.64
CA ALA A 112 14.87 -7.78 5.76
C ALA A 112 15.17 -9.22 5.31
N ILE A 113 14.39 -9.76 4.36
CA ILE A 113 14.44 -11.18 4.00
C ILE A 113 15.59 -11.50 3.03
N LYS A 114 15.94 -10.59 2.13
CA LYS A 114 16.89 -10.84 1.03
C LYS A 114 18.23 -10.19 1.21
N LEU A 115 18.29 -9.06 1.92
CA LEU A 115 19.50 -8.26 2.06
C LEU A 115 20.01 -8.21 3.50
N ASP A 116 19.29 -8.82 4.46
CA ASP A 116 19.66 -8.86 5.89
C ASP A 116 20.04 -7.48 6.43
N TYR A 117 19.23 -6.47 6.09
CA TYR A 117 19.42 -5.07 6.49
C TYR A 117 20.74 -4.42 6.04
N ARG A 118 21.43 -4.96 5.03
CA ARG A 118 22.64 -4.35 4.48
C ARG A 118 22.33 -3.01 3.81
N SER A 119 23.14 -1.99 4.11
CA SER A 119 22.98 -0.62 3.61
C SER A 119 24.05 -0.31 2.57
N ASP A 120 23.79 -0.67 1.31
CA ASP A 120 24.64 -0.32 0.17
C ASP A 120 23.77 0.04 -1.07
N GLY A 121 24.39 0.24 -2.24
CA GLY A 121 23.68 0.55 -3.48
C GLY A 121 22.62 -0.48 -3.91
N GLN A 122 22.57 -1.65 -3.27
CA GLN A 122 21.53 -2.66 -3.47
C GLN A 122 20.18 -2.22 -2.93
N LEU A 123 20.10 -1.22 -2.04
CA LEU A 123 18.84 -0.64 -1.57
C LEU A 123 18.05 0.00 -2.72
N ILE A 124 18.72 0.79 -3.55
CA ILE A 124 18.09 1.41 -4.72
C ILE A 124 17.62 0.31 -5.66
N MET A 125 18.47 -0.68 -5.96
CA MET A 125 18.10 -1.84 -6.79
C MET A 125 16.94 -2.67 -6.18
N GLY A 126 16.87 -2.82 -4.87
CA GLY A 126 15.78 -3.49 -4.18
C GLY A 126 14.43 -2.81 -4.42
N SER A 127 14.41 -1.47 -4.49
CA SER A 127 13.20 -0.72 -4.84
C SER A 127 12.67 -1.12 -6.22
N PHE A 128 13.54 -1.33 -7.22
CA PHE A 128 13.15 -1.79 -8.56
C PHE A 128 12.50 -3.15 -8.58
N TYR A 129 13.09 -4.09 -7.86
CA TYR A 129 12.58 -5.46 -7.84
C TYR A 129 11.23 -5.55 -7.13
N THR A 130 11.05 -4.76 -6.08
CA THR A 130 9.86 -4.79 -5.23
C THR A 130 8.71 -3.94 -5.78
N PHE A 131 8.98 -2.87 -6.52
CA PHE A 131 7.97 -1.97 -7.06
C PHE A 131 6.90 -2.65 -7.94
N PRO A 132 7.24 -3.47 -8.97
CA PRO A 132 6.23 -4.15 -9.78
C PRO A 132 5.46 -5.20 -8.98
N ILE A 133 6.11 -5.88 -8.02
CA ILE A 133 5.46 -6.88 -7.16
C ILE A 133 4.42 -6.21 -6.26
N SER A 134 4.83 -5.14 -5.57
CA SER A 134 3.94 -4.35 -4.70
C SER A 134 2.83 -3.65 -5.49
N SER A 135 3.02 -3.33 -6.77
CA SER A 135 1.98 -2.77 -7.65
C SER A 135 0.77 -3.70 -7.83
N LEU A 136 0.94 -5.02 -7.70
CA LEU A 136 -0.17 -5.98 -7.75
C LEU A 136 -1.17 -5.79 -6.60
N TRP A 137 -0.76 -5.13 -5.51
CA TRP A 137 -1.65 -4.82 -4.40
C TRP A 137 -2.84 -3.95 -4.83
N PHE A 138 -2.68 -3.02 -5.76
CA PHE A 138 -3.81 -2.15 -6.17
C PHE A 138 -4.93 -2.94 -6.86
N PHE A 139 -4.57 -3.96 -7.63
CA PHE A 139 -5.52 -4.92 -8.17
C PHE A 139 -6.26 -5.68 -7.05
N ILE A 140 -5.53 -6.20 -6.06
CA ILE A 140 -6.10 -6.91 -4.90
C ILE A 140 -7.02 -5.99 -4.10
N LEU A 141 -6.59 -4.75 -3.83
CA LEU A 141 -7.38 -3.76 -3.13
C LEU A 141 -8.65 -3.40 -3.91
N GLY A 142 -8.56 -3.33 -5.23
CA GLY A 142 -9.71 -3.15 -6.12
C GLY A 142 -10.73 -4.27 -5.97
N LEU A 143 -10.28 -5.53 -5.97
CA LEU A 143 -11.12 -6.70 -5.68
C LEU A 143 -11.77 -6.64 -4.29
N ILE A 144 -11.01 -6.25 -3.27
CA ILE A 144 -11.52 -6.12 -1.90
C ILE A 144 -12.65 -5.10 -1.85
N ILE A 145 -12.48 -3.93 -2.49
CA ILE A 145 -13.51 -2.89 -2.53
C ILE A 145 -14.79 -3.40 -3.18
N ASP A 146 -14.68 -4.04 -4.36
CA ASP A 146 -15.85 -4.58 -5.07
C ASP A 146 -16.56 -5.67 -4.26
N LEU A 147 -15.78 -6.54 -3.59
CA LEU A 147 -16.31 -7.58 -2.71
C LEU A 147 -17.07 -6.98 -1.52
N VAL A 148 -16.50 -5.96 -0.86
CA VAL A 148 -17.16 -5.29 0.29
C VAL A 148 -18.48 -4.66 -0.14
N ILE A 149 -18.53 -4.04 -1.32
CA ILE A 149 -19.75 -3.44 -1.85
C ILE A 149 -20.80 -4.53 -2.09
N SER A 150 -20.46 -5.56 -2.86
CA SER A 150 -21.37 -6.67 -3.21
C SER A 150 -21.93 -7.37 -1.97
N LEU A 151 -21.08 -7.70 -0.98
CA LEU A 151 -21.51 -8.34 0.25
C LEU A 151 -22.42 -7.44 1.11
N THR A 152 -22.21 -6.11 1.05
CA THR A 152 -23.02 -5.17 1.83
C THR A 152 -24.39 -4.93 1.18
N GLU A 153 -24.45 -4.84 -0.15
CA GLU A 153 -25.71 -4.73 -0.89
C GLU A 153 -26.58 -5.98 -0.69
N ASN A 154 -26.00 -7.19 -0.81
CA ASN A 154 -26.71 -8.44 -0.58
C ASN A 154 -27.33 -8.55 0.82
N ARG A 155 -26.72 -7.93 1.85
CA ARG A 155 -27.25 -7.92 3.22
C ARG A 155 -28.39 -6.94 3.43
N LYS A 156 -28.52 -5.89 2.61
CA LYS A 156 -29.65 -4.95 2.68
C LYS A 156 -30.95 -5.52 2.12
N SER A 157 -30.84 -6.55 1.29
CA SER A 157 -31.98 -7.19 0.62
C SER A 157 -32.70 -8.23 1.49
N TYR A 158 -32.20 -8.50 2.70
CA TYR A 158 -32.83 -9.35 3.72
C TYR A 158 -33.34 -8.49 4.88
#